data_AF-F8PR35-F1
#
_entry.id   AF-F8PR35-F1
#
_cell.length_a   1.000
_cell.length_b   1.000
_cell.length_c   1.000
_cell.angle_alpha   90.00
_cell.angle_beta   90.00
_cell.angle_gamma   90.00
#
_symmetry.space_group_name_H-M   'P 1'
#
loop_
_entity.id
_entity.type
_entity.pdbx_description
1 polymer ?
#
loop_
_entity_poly.entity_id
_entity_poly.type
_entity_poly.pdbx_seq_one_letter_code
_entity_poly.pdbx_strand_id
1 'polypeptide(L)'
;IKDQKKERAKALVRNWASPQCYPHITTDTINLLKQHDEDYIVEQLNVIKDFASLPPSHQRKLSLQCQLSTIDDHQTHVIPVLIDSGCTDSIIDEAFVRQHNISTKPLPTCVVVSNADGTKNRTGPLTEYVTLRLTVAGRTELMDFLVT
;
A
#
# COMPACT_ATOMS: atom_id res chain seq x y z
N ILE A 1 -7.48 6.04 41.69
CA ILE A 1 -8.50 5.02 41.31
C ILE A 1 -8.98 5.17 39.84
N LYS A 2 -9.37 6.37 39.36
CA LYS A 2 -9.78 6.58 37.95
C LYS A 2 -8.68 6.30 36.91
N ASP A 3 -7.43 6.70 37.17
CA ASP A 3 -6.32 6.50 36.22
C ASP A 3 -5.83 5.05 36.11
N GLN A 4 -5.87 4.29 37.21
CA GLN A 4 -5.58 2.85 37.19
C GLN A 4 -6.55 2.08 36.27
N LYS A 5 -7.82 2.47 36.20
CA LYS A 5 -8.81 1.82 35.33
C LYS A 5 -8.53 2.10 33.84
N LYS A 6 -8.02 3.29 33.51
CA LYS A 6 -7.64 3.66 32.13
C LYS A 6 -6.38 2.94 31.68
N GLU A 7 -5.34 2.90 32.52
CA GLU A 7 -4.10 2.19 32.18
C GLU A 7 -4.31 0.67 32.09
N ARG A 8 -5.17 0.10 32.93
CA ARG A 8 -5.57 -1.30 32.82
C ARG A 8 -6.33 -1.60 31.52
N ALA A 9 -7.20 -0.70 31.08
CA ALA A 9 -7.90 -0.85 29.79
C ALA A 9 -6.94 -0.79 28.60
N LYS A 10 -5.97 0.13 28.60
CA LYS A 10 -4.91 0.18 27.58
C LYS A 10 -4.08 -1.11 27.55
N ALA A 11 -3.70 -1.63 28.71
CA ALA A 11 -2.97 -2.89 28.81
C ALA A 11 -3.76 -4.08 28.24
N LEU A 12 -5.08 -4.12 28.48
CA LEU A 12 -5.95 -5.16 27.91
C LEU A 12 -6.04 -5.07 26.38
N VAL A 13 -6.20 -3.87 25.81
CA VAL A 13 -6.22 -3.68 24.34
C VAL A 13 -4.85 -4.01 23.71
N ARG A 14 -3.74 -3.74 24.41
CA ARG A 14 -2.39 -4.12 23.95
C ARG A 14 -2.21 -5.63 23.80
N ASN A 15 -2.89 -6.44 24.60
CA ASN A 15 -2.85 -7.91 24.45
C ASN A 15 -3.47 -8.38 23.12
N TRP A 16 -4.20 -7.51 22.42
CA TRP A 16 -4.93 -7.81 21.18
C TRP A 16 -4.33 -7.10 19.97
N ALA A 17 -3.34 -6.22 20.17
CA ALA A 17 -2.74 -5.40 19.13
C ALA A 17 -1.29 -5.81 18.88
N SER A 18 -0.78 -5.59 17.67
CA SER A 18 0.65 -5.78 17.41
C SER A 18 1.49 -4.74 18.18
N PRO A 19 2.75 -5.05 18.54
CA PRO A 19 3.64 -4.10 19.22
C PRO A 19 3.80 -2.75 18.50
N GLN A 20 3.72 -2.75 17.16
CA GLN A 20 3.81 -1.55 16.34
C GLN A 20 2.59 -0.63 16.52
N CYS A 21 1.45 -1.18 16.94
CA CYS A 21 0.22 -0.42 17.17
C CYS A 21 0.13 0.18 18.59
N TYR A 22 1.04 -0.16 19.50
CA TYR A 22 1.01 0.30 20.90
C TYR A 22 1.01 1.83 21.07
N PRO A 23 1.74 2.63 20.25
CA PRO A 23 1.67 4.08 20.32
C PRO A 23 0.29 4.65 19.97
N HIS A 24 -0.51 3.92 19.20
CA HIS A 24 -1.83 4.34 18.72
C HIS A 24 -2.99 3.95 19.66
N ILE A 25 -2.72 3.20 20.73
CA ILE A 25 -3.72 2.87 21.76
C ILE A 25 -3.78 4.02 22.77
N THR A 26 -4.52 5.06 22.41
CA THR A 26 -4.64 6.29 23.20
C THR A 26 -5.82 6.23 24.17
N THR A 27 -5.94 7.25 25.02
CA THR A 27 -7.11 7.40 25.89
C THR A 27 -8.40 7.58 25.07
N ASP A 28 -8.31 8.15 23.88
CA ASP A 28 -9.46 8.33 22.99
C ASP A 28 -9.92 7.02 22.37
N THR A 29 -8.99 6.11 22.03
CA THR A 29 -9.31 4.73 21.66
C THR A 29 -10.15 4.05 22.75
N ILE A 30 -9.77 4.20 24.02
CA ILE A 30 -10.51 3.63 25.15
C ILE A 30 -11.87 4.30 25.35
N ASN A 31 -11.97 5.61 25.12
CA ASN A 31 -13.24 6.33 25.26
C ASN A 31 -14.21 5.98 24.14
N LEU A 32 -13.72 5.77 22.92
CA LEU A 32 -14.51 5.30 21.78
C LEU A 32 -15.10 3.92 22.09
N LEU A 33 -14.27 2.97 22.55
CA LEU A 33 -14.74 1.63 22.92
C LEU A 33 -15.80 1.68 24.02
N LYS A 34 -15.67 2.57 25.01
CA LYS A 34 -16.66 2.73 26.09
C LYS A 34 -18.03 3.24 25.65
N GLN A 35 -18.17 3.79 24.45
CA GLN A 35 -19.45 4.27 23.92
C GLN A 35 -20.30 3.14 23.33
N HIS A 36 -19.75 1.93 23.25
CA HIS A 36 -20.41 0.77 22.68
C HIS A 36 -20.56 -0.33 23.73
N ASP A 37 -21.48 -1.25 23.49
CA ASP A 37 -21.63 -2.46 24.31
C ASP A 37 -20.49 -3.45 24.06
N GLU A 38 -20.41 -4.45 24.95
CA GLU A 38 -19.34 -5.45 24.92
C GLU A 38 -19.35 -6.28 23.63
N ASP A 39 -20.54 -6.61 23.12
CA ASP A 39 -20.70 -7.44 21.91
C ASP A 39 -20.16 -6.72 20.67
N TYR A 40 -20.49 -5.43 20.50
CA TYR A 40 -19.98 -4.60 19.42
C TYR A 40 -18.45 -4.42 19.50
N ILE A 41 -17.91 -4.21 20.71
CA ILE A 41 -16.46 -4.09 20.92
C ILE A 41 -15.75 -5.39 20.52
N VAL A 42 -16.29 -6.53 20.93
CA VAL A 42 -15.74 -7.85 20.61
C VAL A 42 -15.83 -8.11 19.11
N GLU A 43 -16.94 -7.77 18.44
CA GLU A 43 -17.08 -7.88 16.99
C GLU A 43 -16.04 -7.03 16.25
N GLN A 44 -15.87 -5.76 16.61
CA GLN A 44 -14.88 -4.89 15.95
C GLN A 44 -13.43 -5.34 16.20
N LEU A 45 -13.11 -5.82 17.41
CA LEU A 45 -11.79 -6.37 17.71
C LEU A 45 -11.56 -7.72 17.02
N ASN A 46 -12.60 -8.52 16.82
CA ASN A 46 -12.53 -9.75 16.05
C ASN A 46 -12.33 -9.46 14.57
N VAL A 47 -12.98 -8.45 14.00
CA VAL A 47 -12.71 -8.01 12.61
C VAL A 47 -11.24 -7.64 12.43
N ILE A 48 -10.66 -6.87 13.36
CA ILE A 48 -9.24 -6.51 13.33
C ILE A 48 -8.34 -7.75 13.50
N LYS A 49 -8.72 -8.67 14.41
CA LYS A 49 -8.03 -9.94 14.58
C LYS A 49 -8.15 -10.81 13.34
N ASP A 50 -9.27 -10.85 12.65
CA ASP A 50 -9.43 -11.59 11.41
C ASP A 50 -8.49 -10.99 10.36
N PHE A 51 -8.44 -9.66 10.21
CA PHE A 51 -7.46 -9.00 9.34
C PHE A 51 -5.99 -9.25 9.71
N ALA A 52 -5.69 -9.46 11.00
CA ALA A 52 -4.34 -9.70 11.51
C ALA A 52 -3.94 -11.19 11.63
N SER A 53 -4.92 -12.09 11.73
CA SER A 53 -4.80 -13.53 11.98
C SER A 53 -5.14 -14.37 10.76
N LEU A 54 -5.59 -13.75 9.67
CA LEU A 54 -5.55 -14.37 8.36
C LEU A 54 -4.14 -14.94 8.16
N PRO A 55 -4.01 -16.23 7.77
CA PRO A 55 -2.71 -16.79 7.44
C PRO A 55 -2.01 -15.86 6.44
N PRO A 56 -0.67 -15.84 6.37
CA PRO A 56 0.05 -15.18 5.28
C PRO A 56 -0.20 -15.95 3.96
N SER A 57 -1.45 -16.08 3.54
CA SER A 57 -1.88 -16.63 2.27
C SER A 57 -2.20 -15.46 1.34
N HIS A 58 -1.28 -15.23 0.41
CA HIS A 58 -1.54 -14.71 -0.94
C HIS A 58 -2.69 -13.69 -1.07
N GLN A 59 -2.29 -12.42 -0.90
CA GLN A 59 -2.90 -11.22 -1.47
C GLN A 59 -3.98 -10.50 -0.64
N ARG A 60 -3.53 -9.73 0.37
CA ARG A 60 -4.17 -8.46 0.79
C ARG A 60 -3.96 -7.32 -0.22
N LYS A 61 -3.56 -7.66 -1.45
CA LYS A 61 -3.19 -6.74 -2.51
C LYS A 61 -4.06 -7.04 -3.72
N LEU A 62 -4.69 -6.02 -4.29
CA LEU A 62 -5.49 -6.20 -5.50
C LEU A 62 -4.57 -6.16 -6.70
N SER A 63 -4.41 -7.28 -7.40
CA SER A 63 -3.63 -7.32 -8.64
C SER A 63 -4.48 -7.79 -9.81
N LEU A 64 -4.27 -7.18 -10.97
CA LEU A 64 -4.89 -7.58 -12.24
C LEU A 64 -3.81 -8.10 -13.18
N GLN A 65 -4.11 -9.18 -13.91
CA GLN A 65 -3.27 -9.58 -15.03
C GLN A 65 -3.44 -8.55 -16.14
N CYS A 66 -2.33 -7.89 -16.46
CA CYS A 66 -2.27 -6.84 -17.46
C CYS A 66 -1.22 -7.19 -18.50
N GLN A 67 -1.41 -6.71 -19.72
CA GLN A 67 -0.39 -6.75 -20.74
C GLN A 67 0.24 -5.36 -20.87
N LEU A 68 1.54 -5.26 -20.59
CA LEU A 68 2.34 -4.07 -20.86
C LEU A 68 3.08 -4.27 -22.18
N SER A 69 2.96 -3.33 -23.11
CA SER A 69 3.72 -3.36 -24.35
C SER A 69 4.54 -2.08 -24.51
N THR A 70 5.81 -2.22 -24.86
CA THR A 70 6.69 -1.10 -25.22
C THR A 70 6.23 -0.49 -26.54
N ILE A 71 6.52 0.80 -26.72
CA ILE A 71 6.07 1.56 -27.90
C ILE A 71 7.08 1.47 -29.04
N ASP A 72 8.36 1.42 -28.72
CA ASP A 72 9.50 1.46 -29.64
C ASP A 72 9.75 0.12 -30.32
N ASP A 73 9.81 -0.98 -29.57
CA ASP A 73 10.13 -2.31 -30.09
C ASP A 73 9.00 -3.35 -29.97
N HIS A 74 7.85 -2.92 -29.43
CA HIS A 74 6.63 -3.73 -29.27
C HIS A 74 6.81 -5.02 -28.44
N GLN A 75 7.86 -5.11 -27.62
CA GLN A 75 7.96 -6.13 -26.58
C GLN A 75 6.74 -6.12 -25.67
N THR A 76 6.24 -7.30 -25.34
CA THR A 76 4.99 -7.48 -24.61
C THR A 76 5.20 -8.38 -23.40
N HIS A 77 4.75 -7.91 -22.23
CA HIS A 77 4.86 -8.60 -20.96
C HIS A 77 3.50 -8.73 -20.31
N VAL A 78 3.07 -9.97 -20.04
CA VAL A 78 1.83 -10.25 -19.30
C VAL A 78 2.19 -10.46 -17.84
N ILE A 79 1.86 -9.49 -16.99
CA ILE A 79 2.29 -9.44 -15.60
C ILE A 79 1.14 -9.05 -14.66
N PRO A 80 1.21 -9.44 -13.37
CA PRO A 80 0.28 -8.94 -12.37
C PRO A 80 0.66 -7.52 -11.98
N VAL A 81 -0.23 -6.55 -12.23
CA VAL A 81 -0.07 -5.15 -11.83
C VAL A 81 -0.86 -4.89 -10.55
N LEU A 82 -0.24 -4.21 -9.59
CA LEU A 82 -0.88 -3.81 -8.33
C LEU A 82 -1.79 -2.59 -8.56
N ILE A 83 -3.02 -2.66 -8.04
CA ILE A 83 -3.92 -1.52 -7.96
C ILE A 83 -3.78 -0.90 -6.58
N ASP A 84 -3.27 0.34 -6.55
CA ASP A 84 -3.05 1.09 -5.32
C ASP A 84 -3.85 2.40 -5.36
N SER A 85 -4.85 2.51 -4.47
CA SER A 85 -5.65 3.72 -4.33
C SER A 85 -4.91 4.87 -3.65
N GLY A 86 -3.76 4.60 -3.00
CA GLY A 86 -2.93 5.59 -2.34
C GLY A 86 -1.88 6.22 -3.24
N CYS A 87 -1.77 5.80 -4.49
CA CYS A 87 -0.76 6.28 -5.42
C CYS A 87 -1.31 7.40 -6.32
N THR A 88 -0.60 8.53 -6.40
CA THR A 88 -1.00 9.68 -7.25
C THR A 88 -0.69 9.41 -8.72
N ASP A 89 0.50 8.88 -9.00
CA ASP A 89 0.99 8.62 -10.35
C ASP A 89 1.20 7.12 -10.57
N SER A 90 1.21 6.68 -11.82
CA SER A 90 1.53 5.28 -12.12
C SER A 90 3.03 5.03 -12.03
N ILE A 91 3.41 3.89 -11.46
CA ILE A 91 4.79 3.57 -11.11
C ILE A 91 5.18 2.21 -11.70
N ILE A 92 6.44 2.09 -12.11
CA ILE A 92 7.06 0.84 -12.53
C ILE A 92 8.41 0.63 -11.81
N ASP A 93 8.68 -0.61 -11.43
CA ASP A 93 9.90 -1.02 -10.73
C ASP A 93 11.12 -0.92 -11.66
N GLU A 94 12.17 -0.24 -11.22
CA GLU A 94 13.43 -0.09 -11.96
C GLU A 94 14.04 -1.47 -12.29
N ALA A 95 13.93 -2.45 -11.40
CA ALA A 95 14.47 -3.78 -11.67
C ALA A 95 13.74 -4.45 -12.86
N PHE A 96 12.42 -4.29 -12.97
CA PHE A 96 11.64 -4.75 -14.11
C PHE A 96 12.08 -4.07 -15.41
N VAL A 97 12.22 -2.73 -15.39
CA VAL A 97 12.68 -1.95 -16.55
C VAL A 97 14.04 -2.45 -17.04
N ARG A 98 15.00 -2.60 -16.13
CA ARG A 98 16.37 -3.07 -16.44
C ARG A 98 16.38 -4.51 -16.94
N GLN A 99 15.63 -5.41 -16.28
CA GLN A 99 15.56 -6.82 -16.65
C GLN A 99 15.05 -7.01 -18.08
N HIS A 100 14.10 -6.18 -18.50
CA HIS A 100 13.47 -6.27 -19.82
C HIS A 100 14.06 -5.30 -20.86
N ASN A 101 15.12 -4.57 -20.52
CA ASN A 101 15.74 -3.55 -21.38
C ASN A 101 14.75 -2.54 -21.94
N ILE A 102 13.80 -2.10 -21.11
CA ILE A 102 12.77 -1.14 -21.51
C ILE A 102 13.39 0.27 -21.59
N SER A 103 13.27 0.93 -22.74
CA SER A 103 13.77 2.29 -22.94
C SER A 103 13.01 3.31 -22.08
N THR A 104 13.74 4.09 -21.28
CA THR A 104 13.19 5.18 -20.46
C THR A 104 13.47 6.55 -21.07
N LYS A 105 12.76 7.58 -20.60
CA LYS A 105 12.99 8.98 -20.92
C LYS A 105 13.25 9.77 -19.65
N PRO A 106 14.17 10.77 -19.67
CA PRO A 106 14.36 11.64 -18.53
C PRO A 106 13.12 12.51 -18.30
N LEU A 107 12.79 12.73 -17.03
CA LEU A 107 11.82 13.72 -16.63
C LEU A 107 12.44 15.13 -16.78
N PRO A 108 11.66 16.13 -17.23
CA PRO A 108 12.15 17.52 -17.30
C PRO A 108 12.60 18.07 -15.94
N THR A 109 11.96 17.60 -14.87
CA THR A 109 12.29 17.91 -13.48
C THR A 109 12.11 16.65 -12.64
N CYS A 110 13.01 16.41 -11.70
CA CYS A 110 12.89 15.25 -10.81
C CYS A 110 11.63 15.35 -9.92
N VAL A 111 10.98 14.23 -9.66
CA VAL A 111 9.79 14.13 -8.81
C VAL A 111 10.21 13.58 -7.45
N VAL A 112 9.96 14.35 -6.39
CA VAL A 112 10.21 13.90 -5.03
C VAL A 112 8.95 13.19 -4.53
N VAL A 113 9.01 11.86 -4.49
CA VAL A 113 7.93 11.04 -3.94
C VAL A 113 8.18 10.72 -2.46
N SER A 114 7.11 10.79 -1.68
CA SER A 114 7.07 10.31 -0.30
C SER A 114 6.25 9.02 -0.26
N ASN A 115 6.64 8.10 0.62
CA ASN A 115 5.84 6.92 0.92
C ASN A 115 4.52 7.32 1.58
N ALA A 116 3.55 6.41 1.59
CA ALA A 116 2.24 6.63 2.23
C ALA A 116 2.32 6.96 3.73
N ASP A 117 3.42 6.57 4.40
CA ASP A 117 3.69 6.90 5.81
C ASP A 117 4.39 8.27 6.01
N GLY A 118 4.57 9.05 4.94
CA GLY A 118 5.21 10.35 4.93
C GLY A 118 6.74 10.32 4.95
N THR A 119 7.36 9.14 4.98
CA THR A 119 8.82 9.03 4.85
C THR A 119 9.26 9.27 3.40
N LYS A 120 10.50 9.74 3.22
CA LYS A 120 11.05 9.87 1.87
C LYS A 120 11.26 8.49 1.24
N ASN A 121 11.02 8.38 -0.06
CA ASN A 121 11.41 7.19 -0.79
C ASN A 121 12.93 6.97 -0.66
N ARG A 122 13.34 5.72 -0.42
CA ARG A 122 14.75 5.34 -0.17
C ARG A 122 15.60 5.42 -1.43
N THR A 123 15.00 5.26 -2.62
CA THR A 123 15.70 5.37 -3.90
C THR A 123 15.99 6.80 -4.33
N GLY A 124 15.53 7.81 -3.58
CA GLY A 124 15.75 9.22 -3.90
C GLY A 124 14.69 9.79 -4.84
N PRO A 125 14.94 10.94 -5.48
CA PRO A 125 14.00 11.54 -6.41
C PRO A 125 13.91 10.72 -7.70
N LEU A 126 12.70 10.64 -8.26
CA LEU A 126 12.47 9.96 -9.54
C LEU A 126 12.90 10.88 -10.67
N THR A 127 13.70 10.35 -11.59
CA THR A 127 14.31 11.14 -12.68
C THR A 127 13.89 10.68 -14.07
N GLU A 128 13.20 9.55 -14.17
CA GLU A 128 12.86 8.93 -15.44
C GLU A 128 11.41 8.41 -15.44
N TYR A 129 10.85 8.31 -16.64
CA TYR A 129 9.57 7.69 -16.89
C TYR A 129 9.62 6.84 -18.16
N VAL A 130 8.63 5.98 -18.33
CA VAL A 130 8.40 5.24 -19.58
C VAL A 130 6.92 5.32 -19.97
N THR A 131 6.65 5.54 -21.25
CA THR A 131 5.29 5.41 -21.80
C THR A 131 5.09 3.98 -22.29
N LEU A 132 4.10 3.27 -21.75
CA LEU A 132 3.75 1.91 -22.14
C LEU A 132 2.30 1.82 -22.59
N ARG A 133 2.03 0.85 -23.45
CA ARG A 133 0.66 0.44 -23.77
C ARG A 133 0.19 -0.58 -22.74
N LEU A 134 -0.68 -0.14 -21.84
CA LEU A 134 -1.31 -0.98 -20.83
C LEU A 134 -2.62 -1.54 -21.37
N THR A 135 -2.76 -2.86 -21.41
CA THR A 135 -4.03 -3.52 -21.75
C THR A 135 -4.57 -4.28 -20.55
N VAL A 136 -5.80 -3.94 -20.14
CA VAL A 136 -6.52 -4.56 -19.03
C VAL A 136 -7.94 -4.87 -19.49
N ALA A 137 -8.39 -6.12 -19.31
CA ALA A 137 -9.74 -6.55 -19.68
C ALA A 137 -10.17 -6.14 -21.11
N GLY A 138 -9.25 -6.21 -22.07
CA GLY A 138 -9.49 -5.88 -23.48
C GLY A 138 -9.53 -4.38 -23.81
N ARG A 139 -9.33 -3.50 -22.82
CA ARG A 139 -9.13 -2.06 -23.03
C ARG A 139 -7.66 -1.73 -23.00
N THR A 140 -7.25 -0.86 -23.91
CA THR A 140 -5.85 -0.49 -24.10
C THR A 140 -5.70 1.01 -23.98
N GLU A 141 -4.80 1.44 -23.11
CA GLU A 141 -4.45 2.83 -22.89
C GLU A 141 -2.93 3.01 -23.02
N LEU A 142 -2.51 4.19 -23.48
CA LEU A 142 -1.12 4.62 -23.36
C LEU A 142 -0.97 5.36 -22.04
N MET A 143 -0.04 4.91 -21.19
CA MET A 143 0.20 5.49 -19.87
C MET A 143 1.68 5.72 -19.64
N ASP A 144 1.99 6.82 -18.96
CA ASP A 144 3.31 7.10 -18.42
C ASP A 144 3.44 6.47 -17.04
N PHE A 145 4.56 5.79 -16.83
CA PHE A 145 4.95 5.19 -15.56
C PHE A 145 6.26 5.81 -15.08
N LEU A 146 6.27 6.37 -13.87
CA LEU A 146 7.49 6.81 -13.21
C LEU A 146 8.31 5.60 -12.79
N VAL A 147 9.63 5.64 -13.00
CA VAL A 147 10.54 4.54 -12.66
C VAL A 147 11.03 4.71 -11.23
N THR A 148 10.90 3.69 -10.37
CA THR A 148 11.23 3.75 -8.93
C THR A 148 12.17 2.67 -8.45
#